data_AF-A0A2R8B151-F1
#
_entry.id   AF-A0A2R8B151-F1
#
_cell.length_a   1.000
_cell.length_b   1.000
_cell.length_c   1.000
_cell.angle_alpha   90.00
_cell.angle_beta   90.00
_cell.angle_gamma   90.00
#
_symmetry.space_group_name_H-M   'P 1'
#
loop_
_entity.id
_entity.type
_entity.pdbx_description
1 polymer ?
#
loop_
_entity_poly.entity_id
_entity_poly.type
_entity_poly.pdbx_seq_one_letter_code
_entity_poly.pdbx_strand_id
1 'polypeptide(L)'
;MTAYQVHLFDAAAGAMVEADLHDEIAEKQLIDWQFQWRPAVQAYMKRLVDNGIGPADTAWPQSWHWDWRGKMNEVRGLLGHTGYSVVCRDVTQGMMRLDLASRRARLDSQAGQDLVYVDYLEVAPWNWREPYADAPIYRLVGPVLMHAAITRSVDEGFKGRVGLHSLPQAIPFYERCGFTNLGTRPDEYEGKLPYFESTPGAAEAYLKGELK
;
A
#
# COMPACT_ATOMS: atom_id res chain seq x y z
N MET A 1 13.38 4.23 14.42
CA MET A 1 13.73 3.93 13.03
C MET A 1 14.74 2.82 12.92
N THR A 2 14.32 1.68 12.41
CA THR A 2 15.20 0.71 11.77
C THR A 2 15.03 0.86 10.26
N ALA A 3 16.14 0.91 9.53
CA ALA A 3 16.14 0.90 8.07
C ALA A 3 16.69 -0.44 7.59
N TYR A 4 16.01 -1.03 6.61
CA TYR A 4 16.39 -2.29 5.97
C TYR A 4 16.68 -2.01 4.50
N GLN A 5 17.82 -2.50 4.00
CA GLN A 5 18.14 -2.36 2.59
C GLN A 5 17.18 -3.21 1.75
N VAL A 6 16.56 -2.58 0.76
CA VAL A 6 15.68 -3.19 -0.23
C VAL A 6 16.09 -2.72 -1.62
N HIS A 7 15.46 -3.28 -2.65
CA HIS A 7 15.74 -2.87 -4.02
C HIS A 7 14.45 -2.48 -4.74
N LEU A 8 14.52 -1.39 -5.49
CA LEU A 8 13.49 -0.98 -6.45
C LEU A 8 14.00 -1.16 -7.87
N PHE A 9 13.11 -1.25 -8.84
CA PHE A 9 13.51 -1.24 -10.25
C PHE A 9 13.40 0.18 -10.80
N ASP A 10 14.52 0.80 -11.16
CA ASP A 10 14.59 2.10 -11.82
C ASP A 10 14.28 1.90 -13.31
N ALA A 11 13.15 2.45 -13.76
CA ALA A 11 12.66 2.25 -15.12
C ALA A 11 13.54 2.94 -16.17
N ALA A 12 14.18 4.07 -15.81
CA ALA A 12 15.05 4.80 -16.72
C ALA A 12 16.40 4.09 -16.89
N ALA A 13 16.96 3.56 -15.80
CA ALA A 13 18.20 2.80 -15.83
C ALA A 13 18.02 1.35 -16.31
N GLY A 14 16.81 0.81 -16.25
CA GLY A 14 16.52 -0.59 -16.57
C GLY A 14 17.16 -1.57 -15.58
N ALA A 15 17.40 -1.14 -14.34
CA ALA A 15 18.19 -1.88 -13.36
C ALA A 15 17.57 -1.81 -11.96
N MET A 16 17.95 -2.77 -11.11
CA MET A 16 17.66 -2.68 -9.68
C MET A 16 18.55 -1.62 -9.05
N VAL A 17 17.97 -0.79 -8.19
CA VAL A 17 18.66 0.25 -7.42
C VAL A 17 18.38 0.04 -5.93
N GLU A 18 19.36 0.37 -5.10
CA GLU A 18 19.23 0.33 -3.65
C GLU A 18 18.22 1.37 -3.16
N ALA A 19 17.45 0.98 -2.16
CA ALA A 19 16.47 1.78 -1.45
C ALA A 19 16.40 1.31 0.01
N ASP A 20 15.75 2.11 0.85
CA ASP A 20 15.58 1.81 2.27
C ASP A 20 14.10 1.57 2.59
N LEU A 21 13.81 0.48 3.28
CA LEU A 21 12.53 0.26 3.93
C LEU A 21 12.66 0.65 5.40
N HIS A 22 11.86 1.62 5.84
CA HIS A 22 11.80 2.04 7.23
C HIS A 22 10.57 1.41 7.89
N ASP A 23 10.72 0.98 9.14
CA ASP A 23 9.66 0.47 10.00
C ASP A 23 8.81 1.57 10.67
N GLU A 24 8.78 2.77 10.06
CA GLU A 24 7.91 3.87 10.48
C GLU A 24 7.61 4.83 9.32
N ILE A 25 6.61 5.69 9.55
CA ILE A 25 6.35 6.90 8.75
C ILE A 25 6.69 8.09 9.64
N ALA A 26 7.89 8.65 9.45
CA ALA A 26 8.35 9.79 10.24
C ALA A 26 7.97 11.14 9.61
N GLU A 27 8.29 12.23 10.33
CA GLU A 27 7.97 13.59 9.91
C GLU A 27 8.52 13.91 8.51
N LYS A 28 9.71 13.40 8.16
CA LYS A 28 10.29 13.60 6.83
C LYS A 28 9.44 12.97 5.72
N GLN A 29 8.91 11.77 5.93
CA GLN A 29 8.01 11.12 4.95
C GLN A 29 6.72 11.93 4.78
N LEU A 30 6.17 12.47 5.87
CA LEU A 30 4.99 13.33 5.82
C LEU A 30 5.27 14.66 5.11
N ILE A 31 6.48 15.21 5.25
CA ILE A 31 6.95 16.38 4.49
C ILE A 31 7.05 16.03 2.99
N ASP A 32 7.68 14.92 2.62
CA ASP A 32 7.77 14.47 1.23
C ASP A 32 6.37 14.29 0.61
N TRP A 33 5.45 13.67 1.34
CA TRP A 33 4.06 13.56 0.90
C TRP A 33 3.41 14.93 0.69
N GLN A 34 3.53 15.83 1.67
CA GLN A 34 2.89 17.14 1.62
C GLN A 34 3.41 18.03 0.49
N PHE A 35 4.73 18.05 0.29
CA PHE A 35 5.40 19.01 -0.59
C PHE A 35 5.85 18.43 -1.93
N GLN A 36 5.89 17.10 -2.09
CA GLN A 36 6.24 16.45 -3.35
C GLN A 36 5.05 15.67 -3.93
N TRP A 37 4.39 14.83 -3.13
CA TRP A 37 3.31 13.98 -3.67
C TRP A 37 2.07 14.81 -4.00
N ARG A 38 1.58 15.63 -3.06
CA ARG A 38 0.35 16.40 -3.28
C ARG A 38 0.42 17.31 -4.52
N PRO A 39 1.51 18.07 -4.76
CA PRO A 39 1.63 18.84 -6.00
C PRO A 39 1.65 17.97 -7.26
N ALA A 40 2.31 16.81 -7.23
CA ALA A 40 2.32 15.89 -8.35
C ALA A 40 0.93 15.27 -8.64
N VAL A 41 0.18 14.92 -7.59
CA VAL A 41 -1.22 14.48 -7.71
C VAL A 41 -2.09 15.59 -8.29
N GLN A 42 -1.94 16.84 -7.82
CA GLN A 42 -2.67 18.00 -8.36
C GLN A 42 -2.37 18.23 -9.84
N ALA A 43 -1.10 18.13 -10.24
CA ALA A 43 -0.71 18.26 -11.65
C ALA A 43 -1.30 17.14 -12.51
N TYR A 44 -1.32 15.90 -12.01
CA TYR A 44 -1.99 14.78 -12.67
C TYR A 44 -3.50 15.00 -12.79
N MET A 45 -4.19 15.40 -11.71
CA MET A 45 -5.62 15.71 -11.74
C MET A 45 -5.95 16.85 -12.72
N LYS A 46 -5.09 17.87 -12.81
CA LYS A 46 -5.24 18.93 -13.82
C LYS A 46 -5.17 18.35 -15.23
N ARG A 47 -4.22 17.46 -15.51
CA ARG A 47 -4.12 16.76 -16.80
C ARG A 47 -5.38 15.96 -17.11
N LEU A 48 -5.96 15.26 -16.14
CA LEU A 48 -7.23 14.57 -16.32
C LEU A 48 -8.36 15.53 -16.71
N VAL A 49 -8.52 16.63 -15.98
CA VAL A 49 -9.55 17.64 -16.28
C VAL A 49 -9.35 18.26 -17.66
N ASP A 50 -8.12 18.57 -18.04
CA ASP A 50 -7.78 19.10 -19.37
C ASP A 50 -8.14 18.11 -20.50
N ASN A 51 -8.21 16.80 -20.19
CA ASN A 51 -8.64 15.73 -21.09
C ASN A 51 -10.11 15.32 -20.90
N GLY A 52 -10.92 16.11 -20.18
CA GLY A 52 -12.35 15.89 -19.99
C GLY A 52 -12.70 14.81 -18.96
N ILE A 53 -11.73 14.36 -18.16
CA ILE A 53 -11.92 13.34 -17.13
C ILE A 53 -12.18 14.01 -15.78
N GLY A 54 -13.35 13.75 -15.21
CA GLY A 54 -13.80 14.31 -13.94
C GLY A 54 -13.77 13.31 -12.77
N PRO A 55 -14.12 13.76 -11.55
CA PRO A 55 -14.08 12.93 -10.34
C PRO A 55 -15.00 11.69 -10.33
N ALA A 56 -15.99 11.64 -11.21
CA ALA A 56 -16.89 10.48 -11.35
C ALA A 56 -16.29 9.36 -12.22
N ASP A 57 -15.18 9.62 -12.91
CA ASP A 57 -14.52 8.65 -13.78
C ASP A 57 -13.62 7.70 -12.99
N THR A 58 -13.54 6.45 -13.45
CA THR A 58 -12.65 5.42 -12.92
C THR A 58 -11.16 5.74 -13.01
N ALA A 59 -10.74 6.67 -13.88
CA ALA A 59 -9.35 7.13 -13.99
C ALA A 59 -8.97 8.17 -12.91
N TRP A 60 -9.95 8.72 -12.18
CA TRP A 60 -9.67 9.65 -11.09
C TRP A 60 -8.99 8.90 -9.92
N PRO A 61 -7.84 9.36 -9.38
CA PRO A 61 -7.11 8.60 -8.36
C PRO A 61 -7.94 8.41 -7.11
N GLN A 62 -8.25 7.18 -6.71
CA GLN A 62 -9.17 6.95 -5.60
C GLN A 62 -8.58 7.35 -4.23
N SER A 63 -7.25 7.43 -4.11
CA SER A 63 -6.57 7.90 -2.90
C SER A 63 -6.41 9.43 -2.83
N TRP A 64 -6.88 10.20 -3.83
CA TRP A 64 -6.59 11.65 -3.94
C TRP A 64 -6.93 12.48 -2.69
N HIS A 65 -7.96 12.06 -1.96
CA HIS A 65 -8.49 12.74 -0.78
C HIS A 65 -7.84 12.28 0.53
N TRP A 66 -6.88 11.36 0.47
CA TRP A 66 -6.21 10.84 1.66
C TRP A 66 -5.33 11.92 2.29
N ASP A 67 -5.51 12.15 3.60
CA ASP A 67 -4.62 12.97 4.42
C ASP A 67 -3.73 12.06 5.28
N TRP A 68 -2.50 11.80 4.84
CA TRP A 68 -1.58 10.94 5.58
C TRP A 68 -1.23 11.50 6.96
N ARG A 69 -1.12 12.82 7.10
CA ARG A 69 -0.80 13.43 8.40
C ARG A 69 -1.96 13.23 9.38
N GLY A 70 -3.19 13.47 8.93
CA GLY A 70 -4.39 13.15 9.69
C GLY A 70 -4.45 11.68 10.10
N LYS A 71 -4.27 10.77 9.14
CA LYS A 71 -4.29 9.32 9.36
C LYS A 71 -3.22 8.81 10.33
N MET A 72 -2.03 9.40 10.33
CA MET A 72 -0.99 9.04 11.31
C MET A 72 -1.30 9.61 12.70
N ASN A 73 -1.91 10.79 12.79
CA ASN A 73 -2.34 11.38 14.05
C ASN A 73 -3.45 10.57 14.74
N GLU A 74 -4.39 10.00 13.97
CA GLU A 74 -5.49 9.16 14.49
C GLU A 74 -5.02 7.99 15.34
N VAL A 75 -3.87 7.40 14.99
CA VAL A 75 -3.32 6.20 15.65
C VAL A 75 -2.11 6.50 16.52
N ARG A 76 -1.79 7.79 16.72
CA ARG A 76 -0.59 8.20 17.45
C ARG A 76 -0.65 7.71 18.90
N GLY A 77 0.35 6.92 19.29
CA GLY A 77 0.44 6.36 20.65
C GLY A 77 -0.34 5.05 20.84
N LEU A 78 -1.04 4.55 19.82
CA LEU A 78 -1.67 3.23 19.86
C LEU A 78 -0.66 2.14 19.47
N LEU A 79 -0.31 1.27 20.42
CA LEU A 79 0.71 0.23 20.23
C LEU A 79 0.35 -0.80 19.15
N GLY A 80 -0.94 -0.97 18.86
CA GLY A 80 -1.42 -1.90 17.83
C GLY A 80 -1.25 -1.39 16.39
N HIS A 81 -0.76 -0.17 16.20
CA HIS A 81 -0.57 0.40 14.86
C HIS A 81 0.90 0.68 14.58
N THR A 82 1.31 0.40 13.35
CA THR A 82 2.66 0.72 12.87
C THR A 82 2.62 1.25 11.43
N GLY A 83 3.67 1.96 11.04
CA GLY A 83 3.84 2.47 9.68
C GLY A 83 5.06 1.84 9.01
N TYR A 84 5.07 1.80 7.69
CA TYR A 84 6.24 1.50 6.88
C TYR A 84 6.39 2.57 5.81
N SER A 85 7.62 2.88 5.45
CA SER A 85 7.91 3.74 4.31
C SER A 85 9.08 3.22 3.49
N VAL A 86 9.01 3.40 2.17
CA VAL A 86 10.11 3.10 1.25
C VAL A 86 10.73 4.41 0.82
N VAL A 87 12.03 4.55 0.96
CA VAL A 87 12.81 5.74 0.60
C VAL A 87 13.84 5.36 -0.46
N CYS A 88 13.94 6.14 -1.53
CA CYS A 88 14.95 5.95 -2.57
C CYS A 88 15.51 7.31 -2.97
N ARG A 89 16.84 7.44 -2.97
CA ARG A 89 17.54 8.71 -3.22
C ARG A 89 16.97 9.86 -2.38
N ASP A 90 16.86 9.64 -1.07
CA ASP A 90 16.33 10.57 -0.07
C ASP A 90 14.87 11.04 -0.28
N VAL A 91 14.11 10.43 -1.18
CA VAL A 91 12.71 10.76 -1.39
C VAL A 91 11.82 9.57 -1.07
N THR A 92 10.76 9.82 -0.30
CA THR A 92 9.74 8.81 0.02
C THR A 92 9.00 8.37 -1.25
N GLN A 93 9.04 7.07 -1.52
CA GLN A 93 8.45 6.41 -2.69
C GLN A 93 7.15 5.68 -2.39
N GLY A 94 6.94 5.26 -1.15
CA GLY A 94 5.75 4.55 -0.72
C GLY A 94 5.55 4.62 0.78
N MET A 95 4.30 4.52 1.22
CA MET A 95 3.92 4.49 2.63
C MET A 95 2.82 3.46 2.86
N MET A 96 2.85 2.81 4.01
CA MET A 96 1.85 1.83 4.44
C MET A 96 1.56 1.96 5.93
N ARG A 97 0.30 1.84 6.34
CA ARG A 97 -0.12 1.77 7.75
C ARG A 97 -0.74 0.42 8.03
N LEU A 98 -0.36 -0.19 9.15
CA LEU A 98 -0.85 -1.48 9.61
C LEU A 98 -1.61 -1.36 10.94
N ASP A 99 -2.60 -2.21 11.11
CA ASP A 99 -3.27 -2.54 12.37
C ASP A 99 -2.98 -4.02 12.70
N LEU A 100 -2.39 -4.25 13.86
CA LEU A 100 -1.91 -5.56 14.31
C LEU A 100 -2.88 -6.25 15.28
N ALA A 101 -3.95 -5.56 15.71
CA ALA A 101 -4.71 -6.01 16.88
C ALA A 101 -6.23 -6.00 16.69
N SER A 102 -6.78 -5.09 15.87
CA SER A 102 -8.23 -4.83 15.89
C SER A 102 -9.03 -5.67 14.88
N ARG A 103 -8.36 -6.45 14.03
CA ARG A 103 -8.98 -7.24 12.95
C ARG A 103 -8.67 -8.73 13.09
N ARG A 104 -9.55 -9.55 12.52
CA ARG A 104 -9.45 -11.01 12.50
C ARG A 104 -9.78 -11.53 11.12
N ALA A 105 -9.18 -12.66 10.79
CA ALA A 105 -9.39 -13.34 9.52
C ALA A 105 -10.84 -13.81 9.36
N ARG A 106 -11.32 -13.82 8.12
CA ARG A 106 -12.69 -14.11 7.72
C ARG A 106 -12.80 -15.23 6.70
N LEU A 107 -11.72 -15.53 5.97
CA LEU A 107 -11.70 -16.67 5.06
C LEU A 107 -11.90 -17.96 5.86
N ASP A 108 -12.81 -18.82 5.40
CA ASP A 108 -13.26 -20.00 6.16
C ASP A 108 -12.12 -20.88 6.69
N SER A 109 -11.04 -21.05 5.92
CA SER A 109 -9.88 -21.85 6.30
C SER A 109 -9.05 -21.28 7.47
N GLN A 110 -9.30 -20.02 7.84
CA GLN A 110 -8.55 -19.27 8.85
C GLN A 110 -9.43 -18.34 9.69
N ALA A 111 -10.76 -18.52 9.68
CA ALA A 111 -11.69 -17.62 10.34
C ALA A 111 -11.38 -17.44 11.84
N GLY A 112 -11.44 -16.19 12.31
CA GLY A 112 -11.17 -15.82 13.70
C GLY A 112 -9.70 -15.81 14.11
N GLN A 113 -8.78 -16.21 13.23
CA GLN A 113 -7.34 -16.13 13.50
C GLN A 113 -6.85 -14.68 13.45
N ASP A 114 -5.77 -14.39 14.18
CA ASP A 114 -5.08 -13.10 14.12
C ASP A 114 -4.50 -12.86 12.73
N LEU A 115 -4.50 -11.60 12.28
CA LEU A 115 -3.87 -11.17 11.04
C LEU A 115 -3.31 -9.75 11.19
N VAL A 116 -2.38 -9.41 10.31
CA VAL A 116 -1.99 -8.01 10.08
C VAL A 116 -2.99 -7.40 9.12
N TYR A 117 -3.59 -6.28 9.47
CA TYR A 117 -4.50 -5.56 8.60
C TYR A 117 -3.81 -4.35 7.97
N VAL A 118 -3.87 -4.21 6.64
CA VAL A 118 -3.34 -3.02 5.94
C VAL A 118 -4.45 -1.98 5.87
N ASP A 119 -4.31 -0.91 6.66
CA ASP A 119 -5.25 0.20 6.66
C ASP A 119 -5.13 1.04 5.40
N TYR A 120 -3.87 1.37 5.05
CA TYR A 120 -3.53 2.22 3.93
C TYR A 120 -2.23 1.74 3.31
N LEU A 121 -2.18 1.75 1.98
CA LEU A 121 -0.97 1.57 1.19
C LEU A 121 -1.06 2.53 0.02
N GLU A 122 -0.05 3.39 -0.14
CA GLU A 122 0.04 4.30 -1.27
C GLU A 122 1.48 4.37 -1.76
N VAL A 123 1.65 4.47 -3.08
CA VAL A 123 2.93 4.74 -3.73
C VAL A 123 2.91 6.15 -4.30
N ALA A 124 4.09 6.77 -4.37
CA ALA A 124 4.25 8.11 -4.89
C ALA A 124 3.69 8.24 -6.31
N PRO A 125 3.10 9.40 -6.66
CA PRO A 125 2.37 9.57 -7.92
C PRO A 125 3.22 9.39 -9.18
N TRP A 126 4.51 9.68 -9.12
CA TRP A 126 5.44 9.43 -10.23
C TRP A 126 5.81 7.94 -10.42
N ASN A 127 5.27 7.05 -9.59
CA ASN A 127 5.40 5.59 -9.74
C ASN A 127 4.07 4.94 -10.21
N TRP A 128 3.03 5.73 -10.46
CA TRP A 128 1.72 5.24 -10.92
C TRP A 128 1.77 4.72 -12.34
N ARG A 129 0.92 3.72 -12.62
CA ARG A 129 0.72 3.13 -13.95
C ARG A 129 -0.67 3.43 -14.49
N GLU A 130 -1.15 4.63 -14.18
CA GLU A 130 -2.47 5.08 -14.56
C GLU A 130 -2.45 5.77 -15.93
N PRO A 131 -3.57 5.76 -16.67
CA PRO A 131 -3.71 6.59 -17.87
C PRO A 131 -3.36 8.06 -17.58
N TYR A 132 -2.75 8.77 -18.52
CA TYR A 132 -2.33 10.18 -18.38
C TYR A 132 -1.22 10.47 -17.35
N ALA A 133 -0.74 9.46 -16.63
CA ALA A 133 0.45 9.58 -15.79
C ALA A 133 1.71 9.53 -16.67
N ASP A 134 2.79 10.13 -16.17
CA ASP A 134 4.10 9.96 -16.79
C ASP A 134 4.59 8.52 -16.62
N ALA A 135 5.59 8.13 -17.40
CA ALA A 135 6.19 6.81 -17.24
C ALA A 135 6.73 6.65 -15.80
N PRO A 136 6.44 5.52 -15.11
CA PRO A 136 6.86 5.33 -13.73
C PRO A 136 8.38 5.44 -13.57
N ILE A 137 8.84 6.17 -12.55
CA ILE A 137 10.28 6.27 -12.23
C ILE A 137 10.77 4.95 -11.60
N TYR A 138 10.10 4.52 -10.54
CA TYR A 138 10.42 3.29 -9.83
C TYR A 138 9.26 2.29 -9.89
N ARG A 139 9.61 1.01 -9.93
CA ARG A 139 8.68 -0.10 -9.78
C ARG A 139 9.03 -0.90 -8.52
N LEU A 140 8.11 -1.79 -8.14
CA LEU A 140 8.22 -2.70 -6.99
C LEU A 140 8.05 -2.05 -5.62
N VAL A 141 7.69 -0.75 -5.53
CA VAL A 141 7.40 -0.09 -4.26
C VAL A 141 6.26 -0.77 -3.49
N GLY A 142 5.11 -0.97 -4.15
CA GLY A 142 3.97 -1.67 -3.55
C GLY A 142 4.32 -3.10 -3.11
N PRO A 143 4.95 -3.92 -3.97
CA PRO A 143 5.46 -5.23 -3.59
C PRO A 143 6.40 -5.23 -2.37
N VAL A 144 7.34 -4.28 -2.27
CA VAL A 144 8.22 -4.15 -1.10
C VAL A 144 7.42 -3.88 0.18
N LEU A 145 6.42 -3.00 0.12
CA LEU A 145 5.54 -2.74 1.27
C LEU A 145 4.71 -3.97 1.63
N MET A 146 4.18 -4.71 0.65
CA MET A 146 3.43 -5.94 0.93
C MET A 146 4.30 -7.05 1.49
N HIS A 147 5.53 -7.19 1.01
CA HIS A 147 6.52 -8.07 1.61
C HIS A 147 6.71 -7.71 3.09
N ALA A 148 6.87 -6.42 3.41
CA ALA A 148 6.99 -5.97 4.80
C ALA A 148 5.76 -6.32 5.66
N ALA A 149 4.54 -6.17 5.14
CA ALA A 149 3.32 -6.54 5.86
C ALA A 149 3.26 -8.06 6.15
N ILE A 150 3.63 -8.88 5.17
CA ILE A 150 3.66 -10.34 5.32
C ILE A 150 4.76 -10.77 6.29
N THR A 151 5.96 -10.22 6.17
CA THR A 151 7.06 -10.46 7.13
C THR A 151 6.64 -10.06 8.53
N ARG A 152 6.04 -8.88 8.70
CA ARG A 152 5.52 -8.43 10.00
C ARG A 152 4.50 -9.40 10.57
N SER A 153 3.61 -9.95 9.73
CA SER A 153 2.65 -10.97 10.13
C SER A 153 3.30 -12.28 10.59
N VAL A 154 4.42 -12.68 9.96
CA VAL A 154 5.21 -13.83 10.42
C VAL A 154 5.85 -13.54 11.78
N ASP A 155 6.45 -12.36 11.94
CA ASP A 155 7.14 -11.96 13.17
C ASP A 155 6.21 -11.89 14.39
N GLU A 156 4.96 -11.44 14.17
CA GLU A 156 3.90 -11.44 15.21
C GLU A 156 3.31 -12.84 15.48
N GLY A 157 3.74 -13.87 14.75
CA GLY A 157 3.23 -15.24 14.91
C GLY A 157 1.90 -15.51 14.19
N PHE A 158 1.42 -14.58 13.36
CA PHE A 158 0.18 -14.69 12.58
C PHE A 158 0.35 -15.49 11.29
N LYS A 159 1.55 -16.06 11.06
CA LYS A 159 1.86 -16.98 9.95
C LYS A 159 1.72 -16.35 8.56
N GLY A 160 1.97 -15.06 8.43
CA GLY A 160 1.90 -14.35 7.14
C GLY A 160 0.49 -13.93 6.72
N ARG A 161 -0.53 -14.13 7.56
CA ARG A 161 -1.91 -13.67 7.29
C ARG A 161 -1.97 -12.15 7.22
N VAL A 162 -2.51 -11.65 6.11
CA VAL A 162 -2.74 -10.23 5.90
C VAL A 162 -4.15 -10.02 5.37
N GLY A 163 -4.86 -9.02 5.89
CA GLY A 163 -6.19 -8.63 5.42
C GLY A 163 -6.24 -7.15 5.04
N LEU A 164 -7.12 -6.76 4.12
CA LEU A 164 -7.34 -5.35 3.76
C LEU A 164 -8.65 -5.14 3.02
N HIS A 165 -9.14 -3.89 3.00
CA HIS A 165 -10.17 -3.46 2.07
C HIS A 165 -9.53 -2.72 0.90
N SER A 166 -9.79 -3.19 -0.32
CA SER A 166 -9.16 -2.64 -1.52
C SER A 166 -9.99 -1.51 -2.11
N LEU A 167 -9.32 -0.42 -2.48
CA LEU A 167 -9.83 0.49 -3.50
C LEU A 167 -10.00 -0.28 -4.83
N PRO A 168 -11.07 -0.04 -5.62
CA PRO A 168 -11.27 -0.74 -6.88
C PRO A 168 -10.07 -0.71 -7.84
N GLN A 169 -9.36 0.42 -7.94
CA GLN A 169 -8.15 0.55 -8.79
C GLN A 169 -7.01 -0.39 -8.36
N ALA A 170 -6.95 -0.77 -7.07
CA ALA A 170 -5.89 -1.60 -6.52
C ALA A 170 -6.22 -3.11 -6.54
N ILE A 171 -7.44 -3.51 -6.92
CA ILE A 171 -7.85 -4.94 -6.97
C ILE A 171 -6.84 -5.80 -7.75
N PRO A 172 -6.44 -5.44 -9.00
CA PRO A 172 -5.54 -6.28 -9.77
C PRO A 172 -4.15 -6.41 -9.12
N PHE A 173 -3.75 -5.44 -8.28
CA PHE A 173 -2.49 -5.53 -7.55
C PHE A 173 -2.55 -6.63 -6.48
N TYR A 174 -3.57 -6.63 -5.62
CA TYR A 174 -3.68 -7.62 -4.56
C TYR A 174 -3.94 -9.05 -5.08
N GLU A 175 -4.67 -9.19 -6.19
CA GLU A 175 -4.85 -10.48 -6.86
C GLU A 175 -3.51 -11.07 -7.35
N ARG A 176 -2.60 -10.24 -7.89
CA ARG A 176 -1.25 -10.69 -8.30
C ARG A 176 -0.38 -11.08 -7.11
N CYS A 177 -0.59 -10.43 -5.97
CA CYS A 177 0.06 -10.80 -4.71
C CYS A 177 -0.51 -12.08 -4.08
N GLY A 178 -1.54 -12.70 -4.69
CA GLY A 178 -2.15 -13.95 -4.23
C GLY A 178 -3.23 -13.78 -3.16
N PHE A 179 -3.77 -12.57 -2.97
CA PHE A 179 -4.87 -12.36 -2.04
C PHE A 179 -6.17 -12.90 -2.63
N THR A 180 -6.98 -13.52 -1.77
CA THR A 180 -8.33 -13.97 -2.10
C THR A 180 -9.31 -12.81 -1.89
N ASN A 181 -10.14 -12.54 -2.89
CA ASN A 181 -11.23 -11.55 -2.80
C ASN A 181 -12.47 -12.19 -2.16
N LEU A 182 -12.90 -11.68 -1.00
CA LEU A 182 -14.08 -12.14 -0.26
C LEU A 182 -15.33 -11.27 -0.55
N GLY A 183 -15.23 -10.33 -1.49
CA GLY A 183 -16.31 -9.45 -1.89
C GLY A 183 -16.57 -8.32 -0.89
N THR A 184 -17.69 -7.62 -1.08
CA THR A 184 -18.11 -6.48 -0.26
C THR A 184 -19.16 -6.91 0.77
N ARG A 185 -19.30 -6.13 1.84
CA ARG A 185 -20.41 -6.28 2.80
C ARG A 185 -21.12 -4.94 3.01
N PRO A 186 -22.46 -4.88 3.06
CA PRO A 186 -23.19 -3.61 3.17
C PRO A 186 -22.85 -2.78 4.42
N ASP A 187 -22.49 -3.43 5.52
CA ASP A 187 -22.14 -2.84 6.81
C ASP A 187 -20.70 -2.31 6.88
N GLU A 188 -19.88 -2.57 5.86
CA GLU A 188 -18.47 -2.15 5.81
C GLU A 188 -18.22 -1.26 4.61
N TYR A 189 -17.73 -0.03 4.86
CA TYR A 189 -17.43 0.95 3.81
C TYR A 189 -18.60 1.15 2.83
N GLU A 190 -19.84 1.11 3.33
CA GLU A 190 -21.09 1.23 2.56
C GLU A 190 -21.18 0.19 1.42
N GLY A 191 -20.54 -0.97 1.57
CA GLY A 191 -20.48 -2.02 0.55
C GLY A 191 -19.63 -1.66 -0.68
N LYS A 192 -18.81 -0.61 -0.62
CA LYS A 192 -18.04 -0.11 -1.77
C LYS A 192 -16.67 -0.77 -1.93
N LEU A 193 -16.07 -1.22 -0.84
CA LEU A 193 -14.71 -1.75 -0.85
C LEU A 193 -14.71 -3.27 -0.65
N PRO A 194 -14.23 -4.07 -1.60
CA PRO A 194 -14.09 -5.51 -1.41
C PRO A 194 -12.98 -5.81 -0.40
N TYR A 195 -13.22 -6.83 0.41
CA TYR A 195 -12.28 -7.33 1.39
C TYR A 195 -11.38 -8.41 0.78
N PHE A 196 -10.09 -8.33 1.06
CA PHE A 196 -9.06 -9.25 0.56
C PHE A 196 -8.28 -9.87 1.72
N GLU A 197 -7.94 -11.15 1.59
CA GLU A 197 -7.10 -11.87 2.55
C GLU A 197 -6.02 -12.73 1.90
N SER A 198 -4.84 -12.73 2.51
CA SER A 198 -3.77 -13.69 2.24
C SER A 198 -3.81 -14.85 3.24
N THR A 199 -3.55 -16.05 2.74
CA THR A 199 -3.37 -17.27 3.53
C THR A 199 -1.89 -17.51 3.82
N PRO A 200 -1.51 -18.39 4.77
CA PRO A 200 -0.11 -18.68 5.05
C PRO A 200 0.61 -19.27 3.85
N GLY A 201 -0.08 -20.11 3.06
CA GLY A 201 0.49 -20.68 1.83
C GLY A 201 0.72 -19.61 0.76
N ALA A 202 -0.23 -18.70 0.56
CA ALA A 202 -0.05 -17.57 -0.36
C ALA A 202 1.06 -16.63 0.11
N ALA A 203 1.12 -16.33 1.41
CA ALA A 203 2.18 -15.55 2.02
C ALA A 203 3.57 -16.20 1.83
N GLU A 204 3.69 -17.51 2.05
CA GLU A 204 4.94 -18.24 1.83
C GLU A 204 5.37 -18.20 0.37
N ALA A 205 4.45 -18.43 -0.58
CA ALA A 205 4.72 -18.32 -2.01
C ALA A 205 5.16 -16.89 -2.40
N TYR A 206 4.55 -15.87 -1.80
CA TYR A 206 4.92 -14.47 -2.00
C TYR A 206 6.35 -14.19 -1.53
N LEU A 207 6.70 -14.61 -0.31
CA LEU A 207 8.05 -14.42 0.25
C LEU A 207 9.13 -15.18 -0.54
N LYS A 208 8.78 -16.30 -1.18
CA LYS A 208 9.67 -17.05 -2.08
C LYS A 208 9.80 -16.45 -3.49
N GLY A 209 9.04 -15.38 -3.80
CA GLY A 209 9.02 -14.75 -5.12
C GLY A 209 8.27 -15.56 -6.18
N GLU A 210 7.43 -16.51 -5.78
CA GLU A 210 6.57 -17.31 -6.67
C GLU A 210 5.32 -16.52 -7.11
N LEU A 211 5.00 -15.44 -6.38
CA LEU A 211 3.94 -14.47 -6.66
C LEU A 211 4.54 -13.07 -6.84
N LYS A 212 3.78 -12.11 -7.40
CA LYS A 212 4.27 -10.77 -7.76
C LYS A 212 3.56 -9.64 -7.02
#